data_AF-A0A654LV61-F1
#
_entry.id   AF-A0A654LV61-F1
#
_cell.length_a   1.000
_cell.length_b   1.000
_cell.length_c   1.000
_cell.angle_alpha   90.00
_cell.angle_beta   90.00
_cell.angle_gamma   90.00
#
_symmetry.space_group_name_H-M   'P 1'
#
loop_
_entity.id
_entity.type
_entity.pdbx_description
1 polymer ?
#
loop_
_entity_poly.entity_id
_entity_poly.type
_entity_poly.pdbx_seq_one_letter_code
_entity_poly.pdbx_strand_id
1 'polypeptide(L)'
;MISLIDCSDDSKAPKLKAKLVALLLRATIKGLATSDIDKLIRNSTSSSGQISSLTIHTIKKYLYYLIEYGLILYDGTNQVFIIKNSGIKLLAIIMSIKKYSLDIEKTSIGFE
;
A
#
# COMPACT_ATOMS: atom_id res chain seq x y z
N MET A 1 32.53 -5.31 -14.11
CA MET A 1 31.93 -3.96 -14.19
C MET A 1 30.57 -4.12 -14.85
N ILE A 2 29.50 -4.32 -14.07
CA ILE A 2 28.16 -4.55 -14.63
C ILE A 2 27.46 -3.20 -14.63
N SER A 3 27.39 -2.60 -15.82
CA SER A 3 26.52 -1.47 -16.10
C SER A 3 25.09 -2.01 -16.17
N LEU A 4 24.26 -1.64 -15.20
CA LEU A 4 22.82 -1.78 -15.26
C LEU A 4 22.25 -0.39 -15.56
N ILE A 5 22.27 -0.04 -16.85
CA ILE A 5 21.38 0.98 -17.38
C ILE A 5 19.99 0.33 -17.38
N ASP A 6 19.30 0.42 -16.25
CA ASP A 6 17.86 0.19 -16.22
C ASP A 6 17.19 1.56 -16.43
N CYS A 7 17.09 1.94 -17.70
CA CYS A 7 16.34 3.10 -18.14
C CYS A 7 14.85 2.74 -18.07
N SER A 8 14.31 2.59 -16.85
CA SER A 8 12.87 2.44 -16.63
C SER A 8 12.32 3.77 -16.16
N ASP A 9 11.65 4.50 -17.07
CA ASP A 9 10.81 5.69 -16.84
C ASP A 9 10.67 6.10 -15.36
N ASP A 10 11.57 6.98 -14.87
CA ASP A 10 11.54 7.51 -13.50
C ASP A 10 10.21 8.20 -13.14
N SER A 11 9.37 8.52 -14.13
CA SER A 11 8.02 9.07 -13.92
C SER A 11 7.01 8.05 -13.38
N LYS A 12 7.23 6.75 -13.57
CA LYS A 12 6.32 5.68 -13.14
C LYS A 12 6.63 5.15 -11.74
N ALA A 13 7.89 5.20 -11.30
CA ALA A 13 8.31 4.70 -9.99
C ALA A 13 7.65 5.44 -8.81
N PRO A 14 7.56 6.79 -8.78
CA PRO A 14 6.84 7.52 -7.73
C PRO A 14 5.35 7.14 -7.69
N LYS A 15 4.75 6.92 -8.87
CA LYS A 15 3.35 6.55 -9.00
C LYS A 15 3.07 5.17 -8.39
N LEU A 16 3.97 4.22 -8.65
CA LEU A 16 3.88 2.86 -8.15
C LEU A 16 4.06 2.80 -6.63
N LYS A 17 4.97 3.61 -6.09
CA LYS A 17 5.18 3.76 -4.63
C LYS A 17 3.95 4.33 -3.93
N ALA A 18 3.32 5.39 -4.48
CA ALA A 18 2.11 5.97 -3.90
C ALA A 18 0.92 5.00 -3.94
N LYS A 19 0.75 4.26 -5.04
CA LYS A 19 -0.30 3.22 -5.14
C LYS A 19 -0.10 2.11 -4.12
N LEU A 20 1.15 1.66 -3.89
CA LEU A 20 1.48 0.68 -2.87
C LEU A 20 1.16 1.20 -1.46
N VAL A 21 1.56 2.42 -1.14
CA VAL A 21 1.26 3.05 0.16
C VAL A 21 -0.24 3.14 0.40
N ALA A 22 -1.03 3.53 -0.61
CA ALA A 22 -2.48 3.58 -0.50
C ALA A 22 -3.10 2.19 -0.24
N LEU A 23 -2.64 1.15 -0.93
CA LEU A 23 -3.09 -0.23 -0.72
C LEU A 23 -2.78 -0.71 0.71
N LEU A 24 -1.57 -0.44 1.19
CA LEU A 24 -1.16 -0.81 2.55
C LEU A 24 -2.01 -0.09 3.59
N LEU A 25 -2.16 1.24 3.47
CA LEU A 25 -3.01 2.02 4.38
C LEU A 25 -4.45 1.49 4.40
N ARG A 26 -5.04 1.20 3.22
CA ARG A 26 -6.38 0.60 3.15
C ARG A 26 -6.47 -0.76 3.82
N ALA A 27 -5.45 -1.60 3.68
CA ALA A 27 -5.38 -2.88 4.35
C ALA A 27 -5.32 -2.72 5.88
N THR A 28 -4.60 -1.71 6.38
CA THR A 28 -4.51 -1.42 7.81
C THR A 28 -5.78 -0.80 8.43
N ILE A 29 -6.70 -0.25 7.63
CA ILE A 29 -8.03 0.15 8.12
C ILE A 29 -8.79 -1.07 8.66
N LYS A 30 -8.64 -2.21 7.99
CA LYS A 30 -9.31 -3.46 8.36
C LYS A 30 -8.62 -4.23 9.50
N GLY A 31 -7.49 -3.74 10.00
CA GLY A 31 -6.72 -4.45 11.03
C GLY A 31 -6.19 -5.79 10.53
N LEU A 32 -5.51 -5.81 9.37
CA LEU A 32 -5.04 -7.06 8.77
C LEU A 32 -3.64 -7.48 9.26
N ALA A 33 -3.42 -8.80 9.32
CA ALA A 33 -2.11 -9.38 9.52
C ALA A 33 -1.24 -9.33 8.26
N THR A 34 0.07 -9.48 8.41
CA THR A 34 1.03 -9.43 7.28
C THR A 34 0.68 -10.42 6.16
N SER A 35 0.24 -11.63 6.51
CA SER A 35 -0.16 -12.67 5.56
C SER A 35 -1.36 -12.28 4.71
N ASP A 36 -2.34 -11.60 5.31
CA ASP A 36 -3.55 -11.19 4.61
C ASP A 36 -3.31 -9.94 3.77
N ILE A 37 -2.41 -9.06 4.22
CA ILE A 37 -1.89 -7.95 3.41
C ILE A 37 -1.19 -8.47 2.16
N ASP A 38 -0.33 -9.49 2.28
CA ASP A 38 0.35 -10.11 1.13
C ASP A 38 -0.64 -10.72 0.13
N LYS A 39 -1.63 -11.48 0.62
CA LYS A 39 -2.71 -12.04 -0.21
C LYS A 39 -3.52 -10.95 -0.91
N LEU A 40 -3.90 -9.89 -0.18
CA LEU A 40 -4.70 -8.79 -0.72
C LEU A 40 -3.95 -8.05 -1.83
N ILE A 41 -2.65 -7.80 -1.63
CA ILE A 41 -1.81 -7.17 -2.64
C ILE A 41 -1.69 -8.10 -3.85
N ARG A 42 -1.31 -9.37 -3.68
CA ARG A 42 -1.22 -10.32 -4.80
C ARG A 42 -2.52 -10.36 -5.62
N ASN A 43 -3.67 -10.52 -4.97
CA ASN A 43 -4.98 -10.56 -5.63
C ASN A 43 -5.33 -9.25 -6.36
N SER A 44 -4.97 -8.10 -5.79
CA SER A 44 -5.20 -6.78 -6.42
C SER A 44 -4.27 -6.51 -7.61
N THR A 45 -3.17 -7.27 -7.71
CA THR A 45 -2.13 -7.07 -8.73
C THR A 45 -2.26 -8.03 -9.91
N SER A 46 -2.91 -9.17 -9.71
CA SER A 46 -3.17 -10.17 -10.76
C SER A 46 -4.00 -9.63 -11.94
N SER A 47 -4.82 -8.59 -11.75
CA SER A 47 -5.58 -7.97 -12.84
C SER A 47 -4.90 -6.76 -13.51
N SER A 48 -3.87 -6.19 -12.89
CA SER A 48 -3.31 -4.88 -13.29
C SER A 48 -1.91 -4.94 -13.92
N GLY A 49 -1.23 -6.09 -13.95
CA GLY A 49 0.04 -6.32 -14.67
C GLY A 49 1.26 -5.50 -14.21
N GLN A 50 1.08 -4.47 -13.37
CA GLN A 50 2.12 -3.47 -13.06
C GLN A 50 2.90 -3.73 -11.75
N ILE A 51 2.48 -4.67 -10.90
CA ILE A 51 3.04 -4.84 -9.54
C ILE A 51 3.51 -6.29 -9.30
N SER A 52 3.64 -7.06 -10.38
CA SER A 52 3.98 -8.49 -10.38
C SER A 52 5.34 -8.86 -9.75
N SER A 53 6.19 -7.88 -9.40
CA SER A 53 7.48 -8.12 -8.73
C SER A 53 7.53 -7.75 -7.24
N LEU A 54 6.39 -7.41 -6.60
CA LEU A 54 6.42 -7.00 -5.20
C LEU A 54 6.67 -8.21 -4.28
N THR A 55 7.84 -8.23 -3.65
CA THR A 55 8.18 -9.28 -2.68
C THR A 55 7.60 -8.96 -1.31
N ILE A 56 7.38 -10.00 -0.50
CA ILE A 56 7.01 -9.87 0.92
C ILE A 56 8.00 -9.00 1.70
N HIS A 57 9.28 -9.02 1.31
CA HIS A 57 10.32 -8.18 1.90
C HIS A 57 10.02 -6.69 1.67
N THR A 58 9.62 -6.32 0.45
CA THR A 58 9.22 -4.94 0.14
C THR A 58 7.98 -4.54 0.93
N ILE A 59 6.96 -5.41 1.04
CA ILE A 59 5.76 -5.14 1.85
C ILE A 59 6.15 -4.84 3.30
N LYS A 60 6.97 -5.70 3.91
CA LYS A 60 7.46 -5.50 5.28
C LYS A 60 8.24 -4.19 5.44
N LYS A 61 9.11 -3.86 4.47
CA LYS A 61 9.87 -2.61 4.47
C LYS A 61 8.96 -1.38 4.48
N TYR A 62 7.90 -1.38 3.67
CA TYR A 62 6.94 -0.27 3.68
C TYR A 62 6.10 -0.24 4.95
N LEU A 63 5.66 -1.38 5.48
CA LEU A 63 4.96 -1.43 6.76
C LEU A 63 5.82 -0.85 7.89
N TYR A 64 7.12 -1.18 7.92
CA TYR A 64 8.07 -0.58 8.85
C TYR A 64 8.13 0.95 8.70
N TYR A 65 8.27 1.46 7.46
CA TYR A 65 8.25 2.91 7.24
C TYR A 65 6.94 3.57 7.69
N LEU A 66 5.79 2.95 7.44
CA LEU A 66 4.51 3.49 7.88
C LEU A 66 4.39 3.54 9.41
N ILE A 67 5.04 2.61 10.13
CA ILE A 67 5.13 2.64 11.59
C ILE A 67 6.05 3.78 12.05
N GLU A 68 7.25 3.88 11.47
CA GLU A 68 8.24 4.92 11.79
C GLU A 68 7.69 6.34 11.56
N TYR A 69 6.93 6.55 10.49
CA TYR A 69 6.25 7.81 10.22
C TYR A 69 4.98 8.03 11.06
N GLY A 70 4.66 7.10 11.96
CA GLY A 70 3.50 7.20 12.83
C GLY A 70 2.16 7.20 12.09
N LEU A 71 2.08 6.55 10.93
CA LEU A 71 0.87 6.45 10.10
C LEU A 71 0.03 5.23 10.47
N ILE A 72 0.68 4.17 10.92
CA ILE A 72 0.05 2.94 11.42
C ILE A 72 0.70 2.55 12.76
N LEU A 73 0.11 1.58 13.44
CA LEU A 73 0.71 0.85 14.57
C LEU A 73 0.66 -0.65 14.29
N TYR A 74 1.61 -1.38 14.87
CA TYR A 74 1.56 -2.83 14.93
C TYR A 74 1.07 -3.25 16.31
N ASP A 75 -0.06 -3.95 16.35
CA ASP A 75 -0.55 -4.62 17.54
C ASP A 75 0.08 -6.02 17.61
N GLY A 76 1.08 -6.16 18.48
CA GLY A 76 1.79 -7.42 18.66
C GLY A 76 0.96 -8.52 19.30
N THR A 77 -0.14 -8.19 20.01
CA THR A 77 -1.02 -9.19 20.63
C THR A 77 -1.84 -9.91 19.58
N ASN A 78 -2.42 -9.16 18.65
CA ASN A 78 -3.25 -9.72 17.59
C ASN A 78 -2.48 -9.96 16.28
N GLN A 79 -1.20 -9.54 16.22
CA GLN A 79 -0.34 -9.58 15.04
C GLN A 79 -0.90 -8.83 13.82
N VAL A 80 -1.60 -7.73 14.07
CA VAL A 80 -2.27 -6.91 13.04
C VAL A 80 -1.71 -5.50 12.95
N PHE A 81 -1.89 -4.88 11.78
CA PHE A 81 -1.56 -3.47 11.59
C PHE A 81 -2.82 -2.61 11.61
N ILE A 82 -2.81 -1.57 12.44
CA ILE A 82 -3.95 -0.68 12.65
C ILE A 82 -3.59 0.72 12.18
N ILE A 83 -4.45 1.32 11.37
CA ILE A 83 -4.24 2.68 10.87
C ILE A 83 -4.40 3.73 11.98
N LYS A 84 -3.59 4.80 11.95
CA LYS A 84 -3.75 5.99 12.79
C LYS A 84 -4.46 7.10 12.02
N ASN A 85 -4.96 8.12 12.72
CA ASN A 85 -5.61 9.28 12.10
C ASN A 85 -4.69 10.00 11.08
N SER A 86 -3.39 10.06 11.35
CA SER A 86 -2.36 10.53 10.40
C SER A 86 -2.32 9.71 9.11
N GLY A 87 -2.40 8.38 9.21
CA GLY A 87 -2.50 7.48 8.07
C GLY A 87 -3.80 7.68 7.26
N ILE A 88 -4.93 7.89 7.94
CA ILE A 88 -6.21 8.19 7.28
C ILE A 88 -6.12 9.50 6.48
N LYS A 89 -5.55 10.56 7.07
CA LYS A 89 -5.32 11.84 6.37
C LYS A 89 -4.45 11.67 5.13
N LEU A 90 -3.35 10.92 5.24
CA LEU A 90 -2.48 10.65 4.09
C LEU A 90 -3.20 9.84 3.01
N LEU A 91 -3.98 8.82 3.39
CA LEU A 91 -4.77 8.05 2.43
C LEU A 91 -5.77 8.92 1.68
N ALA A 92 -6.47 9.82 2.40
CA ALA A 92 -7.40 10.77 1.80
C ALA A 92 -6.68 11.70 0.80
N ILE A 93 -5.49 12.20 1.14
CA ILE A 93 -4.66 13.00 0.23
C ILE A 93 -4.31 12.21 -1.03
N ILE A 94 -3.82 10.97 -0.88
CA ILE A 94 -3.45 10.13 -2.03
C ILE A 94 -4.66 9.88 -2.93
N MET A 95 -5.83 9.58 -2.36
CA MET A 95 -7.06 9.34 -3.12
C MET A 95 -7.62 10.60 -3.80
N SER A 96 -7.46 11.77 -3.18
CA SER A 96 -7.92 13.06 -3.75
C SER A 96 -7.15 13.47 -5.01
N ILE A 97 -5.93 12.95 -5.19
CA ILE A 97 -5.15 13.17 -6.41
C ILE A 97 -5.75 12.28 -7.51
N LYS A 98 -6.49 12.90 -8.45
CA LYS A 98 -7.16 12.26 -9.62
C LYS A 98 -6.34 11.17 -10.34
N LYS A 99 -5.01 11.28 -10.34
CA LYS A 99 -4.06 10.36 -10.98
C LYS A 99 -3.87 9.01 -10.24
N TYR A 100 -4.29 8.94 -8.97
CA TYR A 100 -4.26 7.76 -8.09
C TYR A 100 -5.65 7.30 -7.68
N SER A 101 -6.70 7.88 -8.26
CA SER A 101 -8.05 7.34 -8.18
C SER A 101 -7.95 5.90 -8.69
N LEU A 102 -7.89 4.95 -7.75
CA LEU A 102 -8.20 3.57 -8.05
C LEU A 102 -9.58 3.59 -8.69
N ASP A 103 -9.82 2.78 -9.71
CA ASP A 103 -11.19 2.56 -10.18
C ASP A 103 -11.97 1.95 -9.00
N ILE A 104 -12.63 2.82 -8.23
CA ILE A 104 -13.35 2.54 -6.97
C ILE A 104 -14.75 1.99 -7.30
N GLU A 105 -14.97 1.49 -8.50
CA GLU A 105 -16.19 0.74 -8.76
C GLU A 105 -16.14 -0.58 -7.98
N LYS A 106 -17.01 -0.64 -6.95
CA LYS A 106 -17.38 -1.81 -6.15
C LYS A 106 -16.51 -2.12 -4.95
N THR A 107 -16.48 -1.23 -3.96
CA THR A 107 -16.71 -1.68 -2.57
C THR A 107 -17.22 -0.51 -1.74
N SER A 108 -18.54 -0.43 -1.61
CA SER A 108 -19.21 0.42 -0.62
C SER A 108 -18.67 0.07 0.76
N ILE A 109 -17.90 0.98 1.34
CA ILE A 109 -17.63 0.99 2.78
C ILE A 109 -18.56 2.08 3.30
N GLY A 110 -19.74 1.66 3.76
CA GLY A 110 -20.64 2.52 4.52
C GLY A 110 -19.95 2.84 5.84
N PHE A 111 -19.82 4.13 6.14
CA PHE A 111 -19.66 4.59 7.50
C PHE A 111 -21.08 4.80 8.01
N GLU A 112 -21.59 3.86 8.80
CA GLU A 112 -22.66 4.16 9.76
C GLU A 112 -22.08 4.96 10.93
#